data_AF-A0A0E0QVH5-F1
#
_entry.id   AF-A0A0E0QVH5-F1
#
_cell.length_a   1.000
_cell.length_b   1.000
_cell.length_c   1.000
_cell.angle_alpha   90.00
_cell.angle_beta   90.00
_cell.angle_gamma   90.00
#
_symmetry.space_group_name_H-M   'P 1'
#
loop_
_entity.id
_entity.type
_entity.pdbx_description
1 polymer ?
#
loop_
_entity_poly.entity_id
_entity_poly.type
_entity_poly.pdbx_seq_one_letter_code
_entity_poly.pdbx_strand_id
1 'polypeptide(L)'
;MATTRATSTLLLLLLLVSATWAASAPTTSRARNVITHVKGFPGRLPFHLETGYVEVDNTNTVELFYYFIQSERSPADDPLILWITGGPGCSALSGLLFEIVVIAG
;
A
#
# COMPACT_ATOMS: atom_id res chain seq x y z
N MET A 1 -48.64 16.33 9.72
CA MET A 1 -47.56 16.67 10.68
C MET A 1 -46.89 15.42 11.29
N ALA A 2 -47.58 14.30 11.47
CA ALA A 2 -46.98 13.06 12.02
C ALA A 2 -46.06 12.30 11.05
N THR A 3 -46.36 12.34 9.74
CA THR A 3 -45.61 11.63 8.69
C THR A 3 -44.19 12.15 8.47
N THR A 4 -43.97 13.47 8.56
CA THR A 4 -42.64 14.11 8.41
C THR A 4 -41.68 13.80 9.56
N ARG A 5 -42.22 13.58 10.76
CA ARG A 5 -41.41 13.20 11.94
C ARG A 5 -40.94 11.76 11.85
N ALA A 6 -41.79 10.86 11.36
CA ALA A 6 -41.48 9.43 11.18
C ALA A 6 -40.46 9.18 10.04
N THR A 7 -40.54 9.92 8.93
CA THR A 7 -39.57 9.81 7.83
C THR A 7 -38.19 10.34 8.24
N SER A 8 -38.14 11.45 9.00
CA SER A 8 -36.89 12.02 9.51
C SER A 8 -36.16 11.07 10.47
N THR A 9 -36.90 10.41 11.38
CA THR A 9 -36.31 9.42 12.28
C THR A 9 -35.79 8.19 11.54
N LEU A 10 -36.50 7.74 10.49
CA LEU A 10 -36.07 6.59 9.67
C LEU A 10 -34.79 6.90 8.89
N LEU A 11 -34.69 8.09 8.29
CA LEU A 11 -33.47 8.56 7.62
C LEU A 11 -32.28 8.64 8.58
N LEU A 12 -32.49 9.13 9.80
CA LEU A 12 -31.43 9.20 10.81
C LEU A 12 -30.94 7.80 11.21
N LEU A 13 -31.86 6.85 11.40
CA LEU A 13 -31.52 5.47 11.72
C LEU A 13 -30.75 4.79 10.58
N LEU A 14 -31.15 5.01 9.33
CA LEU A 14 -30.43 4.50 8.16
C LEU A 14 -29.01 5.07 8.05
N LEU A 15 -28.85 6.37 8.32
CA LEU A 15 -27.53 7.02 8.35
C LEU A 15 -26.65 6.46 9.47
N LEU A 16 -27.20 6.29 10.68
CA LEU A 16 -26.49 5.69 11.81
C LEU A 16 -26.05 4.24 11.52
N VAL A 17 -26.94 3.43 10.93
CA VAL A 17 -26.62 2.06 10.53
C VAL A 17 -25.51 2.04 9.47
N SER A 18 -25.58 2.91 8.45
CA SER A 18 -24.54 2.99 7.41
C SER A 18 -23.18 3.42 7.97
N ALA A 19 -23.15 4.35 8.93
CA ALA A 19 -21.93 4.81 9.58
C ALA A 19 -21.29 3.71 10.44
N THR A 20 -22.10 2.90 11.13
CA THR A 20 -21.59 1.76 11.92
C THR A 20 -21.01 0.66 11.03
N TRP A 21 -21.57 0.42 9.85
CA TRP A 21 -21.04 -0.56 8.89
C TRP A 21 -19.67 -0.13 8.32
N ALA A 22 -19.52 1.17 8.01
CA ALA A 22 -18.26 1.72 7.53
C ALA A 22 -17.14 1.66 8.59
N ALA A 23 -17.48 1.82 9.87
CA ALA A 23 -16.51 1.77 10.97
C ALA A 23 -16.03 0.35 11.32
N SER A 24 -16.78 -0.69 10.94
CA SER A 24 -16.40 -2.10 11.12
C SER A 24 -15.56 -2.67 9.97
N ALA A 25 -15.25 -1.88 8.94
CA ALA A 25 -14.33 -2.32 7.91
C ALA A 25 -12.94 -2.55 8.54
N PRO A 26 -12.31 -3.72 8.34
CA PRO A 26 -10.96 -3.95 8.82
C PRO A 26 -10.00 -2.99 8.10
N THR A 27 -9.62 -1.91 8.76
CA THR A 27 -8.48 -1.08 8.35
C THR A 27 -7.19 -1.80 8.75
N THR A 28 -6.75 -2.76 7.94
CA THR A 28 -5.37 -3.28 8.03
C THR A 28 -4.41 -2.22 7.48
N SER A 29 -4.24 -1.13 8.24
CA SER A 29 -3.20 -0.13 7.98
C SER A 29 -1.88 -0.69 8.52
N ARG A 30 -1.25 -1.63 7.81
CA ARG A 30 0.11 -2.04 8.15
C ARG A 30 1.01 -0.83 8.02
N ALA A 31 1.79 -0.53 9.06
CA ALA A 31 2.67 0.63 9.06
C ALA A 31 3.69 0.51 7.90
N ARG A 32 3.64 1.47 6.99
CA ARG A 32 4.60 1.59 5.87
C ARG A 32 5.98 1.94 6.42
N ASN A 33 7.02 1.21 5.99
CA ASN A 33 8.38 1.43 6.48
C ASN A 33 9.21 2.18 5.42
N VAL A 34 9.44 3.47 5.66
CA VAL A 34 10.24 4.33 4.77
C VAL A 34 11.72 4.18 5.12
N ILE A 35 12.50 3.69 4.15
CA ILE A 35 13.93 3.48 4.27
C ILE A 35 14.65 4.73 3.77
N THR A 36 15.41 5.36 4.67
CA THR A 36 16.21 6.57 4.34
C THR A 36 17.71 6.29 4.23
N HIS A 37 18.19 5.18 4.80
CA HIS A 37 19.61 4.80 4.81
C HIS A 37 19.72 3.29 4.61
N VAL A 38 20.71 2.87 3.83
CA VAL A 38 21.05 1.45 3.63
C VAL A 38 22.54 1.26 3.84
N LYS A 39 22.92 0.10 4.39
CA LYS A 39 24.33 -0.25 4.55
C LYS A 39 25.00 -0.31 3.17
N GLY A 40 26.13 0.37 3.02
CA GLY A 40 26.88 0.42 1.76
C GLY A 40 26.54 1.61 0.86
N PHE A 41 25.51 2.40 1.19
CA PHE A 41 25.24 3.67 0.52
C PHE A 41 25.75 4.84 1.37
N PRO A 42 26.54 5.77 0.81
CA PRO A 42 27.01 6.92 1.57
C PRO A 42 25.89 7.94 1.78
N GLY A 43 25.44 8.09 3.03
CA GLY A 43 24.45 9.09 3.42
C GLY A 43 22.99 8.65 3.22
N ARG A 44 22.10 9.63 3.05
CA ARG A 44 20.66 9.41 2.85
C ARG A 44 20.39 9.03 1.40
N LEU A 45 19.50 8.06 1.17
CA LEU A 45 19.05 7.68 -0.16
C LEU A 45 18.48 8.89 -0.94
N PRO A 46 18.83 9.07 -2.22
CA PRO A 46 18.38 10.21 -3.02
C PRO A 46 16.94 10.05 -3.55
N PHE A 47 16.29 8.92 -3.26
CA PHE A 47 14.91 8.61 -3.67
C PHE A 47 14.10 8.10 -2.49
N HIS A 48 12.77 8.15 -2.63
CA HIS A 48 11.85 7.60 -1.64
C HIS A 48 11.74 6.09 -1.81
N LEU A 49 12.28 5.34 -0.85
CA LEU A 49 12.14 3.89 -0.76
C LEU A 49 11.23 3.52 0.41
N GLU A 50 10.22 2.72 0.13
CA GLU A 50 9.35 2.14 1.12
C GLU A 50 9.36 0.62 1.00
N THR A 51 9.30 -0.07 2.14
CA THR A 51 9.16 -1.53 2.19
C THR A 51 8.04 -1.94 3.13
N GLY A 52 7.49 -3.13 2.90
CA GLY A 52 6.42 -3.66 3.72
C GLY A 52 5.97 -5.03 3.26
N TYR A 53 4.87 -5.49 3.86
CA TYR A 53 4.24 -6.77 3.53
C TYR A 53 2.76 -6.53 3.22
N VAL A 54 2.28 -7.17 2.16
CA VAL A 54 0.88 -7.18 1.76
C VAL A 54 0.34 -8.59 1.91
N GLU A 55 -0.74 -8.75 2.66
CA GLU A 55 -1.44 -10.02 2.80
C GLU A 55 -2.13 -10.38 1.48
N VAL A 56 -1.90 -11.60 0.99
CA VAL A 56 -2.48 -12.12 -0.27
C VAL A 56 -3.35 -13.35 -0.09
N ASP A 57 -3.28 -14.00 1.07
CA ASP A 57 -4.15 -15.10 1.45
C ASP A 57 -4.47 -15.05 2.95
N ASN A 58 -5.72 -14.70 3.25
CA ASN A 58 -6.22 -14.56 4.61
C ASN A 58 -6.43 -15.91 5.32
N THR A 59 -6.47 -17.02 4.57
CA THR A 59 -6.67 -18.36 5.16
C THR A 59 -5.35 -18.97 5.60
N ASN A 60 -4.30 -18.79 4.80
CA ASN A 60 -2.98 -19.37 5.06
C ASN A 60 -1.97 -18.35 5.60
N THR A 61 -2.41 -17.12 5.90
CA THR A 61 -1.54 -16.02 6.41
C THR A 61 -0.34 -15.78 5.48
N VAL A 62 -0.58 -15.77 4.17
CA VAL A 62 0.49 -15.55 3.19
C VAL A 62 0.66 -14.05 2.95
N GLU A 63 1.89 -13.58 3.09
CA GLU A 63 2.25 -12.18 2.90
C GLU A 63 3.35 -12.05 1.84
N LEU A 64 3.21 -11.09 0.93
CA LEU A 64 4.22 -10.72 -0.03
C LEU A 64 4.99 -9.49 0.45
N PHE A 65 6.32 -9.61 0.51
CA PHE A 65 7.19 -8.48 0.75
C PHE A 65 7.33 -7.62 -0.52
N TYR A 66 7.35 -6.29 -0.37
CA TYR A 66 7.53 -5.36 -1.49
C TYR A 66 8.64 -4.32 -1.26
N TYR A 67 9.19 -3.83 -2.38
CA TYR A 67 9.98 -2.60 -2.48
C TYR A 67 9.20 -1.60 -3.34
N PHE A 68 8.86 -0.45 -2.79
CA PHE A 68 8.18 0.63 -3.50
C PHE A 68 9.12 1.82 -3.62
N ILE A 69 9.41 2.21 -4.86
CA ILE A 69 10.23 3.37 -5.19
C ILE A 69 9.33 4.37 -5.89
N GLN A 70 9.22 5.58 -5.35
CA GLN A 70 8.42 6.64 -5.99
C GLN A 70 9.13 7.17 -7.23
N SER A 71 8.34 7.64 -8.20
CA SER A 71 8.88 8.36 -9.35
C SER A 71 9.67 9.59 -8.90
N GLU A 72 10.79 9.87 -9.58
CA GLU A 72 11.59 11.06 -9.33
C GLU A 72 11.03 12.33 -10.01
N ARG A 73 10.04 12.17 -10.91
CA ARG A 73 9.45 13.28 -11.68
C ARG A 73 8.22 13.87 -11.01
N SER A 74 7.08 13.19 -11.11
CA SER A 74 5.83 13.59 -10.44
C SER A 74 5.15 12.35 -9.84
N PRO A 75 5.45 11.98 -8.58
CA PRO A 75 4.87 10.80 -7.93
C PRO A 75 3.34 10.74 -7.94
N ALA A 76 2.66 11.88 -8.01
CA ALA A 76 1.21 11.97 -7.99
C ALA A 76 0.57 11.78 -9.39
N ASP A 77 1.29 12.12 -10.46
CA ASP A 77 0.78 12.07 -11.84
C ASP A 77 1.35 10.90 -12.64
N ASP A 78 2.49 10.36 -12.21
CA ASP A 78 3.17 9.27 -12.91
C ASP A 78 2.48 7.92 -12.65
N PRO A 79 2.46 7.01 -13.65
CA PRO A 79 1.78 5.73 -13.51
C PRO A 79 2.48 4.81 -12.50
N LEU A 80 1.69 3.96 -11.84
CA LEU A 80 2.21 2.88 -11.01
C LEU A 80 2.66 1.72 -11.89
N ILE A 81 3.89 1.26 -11.71
CA ILE A 81 4.45 0.08 -12.39
C ILE A 81 4.61 -1.04 -11.38
N LEU A 82 4.01 -2.19 -11.67
CA LEU A 82 4.22 -3.44 -10.92
C LEU A 82 5.27 -4.29 -11.64
N TRP A 83 6.33 -4.65 -10.92
CA TRP A 83 7.40 -5.51 -11.44
C TRP A 83 7.40 -6.86 -10.72
N ILE A 84 7.37 -7.95 -11.50
CA ILE A 84 7.41 -9.31 -10.98
C ILE A 84 8.47 -10.07 -11.77
N THR A 85 9.48 -10.58 -11.07
CA THR A 85 10.47 -11.48 -11.66
C THR A 85 9.85 -12.85 -11.93
N GLY A 86 10.13 -13.41 -13.11
CA GLY A 86 9.66 -14.74 -13.49
C GLY A 86 10.42 -15.90 -12.82
N GLY A 87 10.09 -17.12 -13.23
CA GLY A 87 10.59 -18.36 -12.62
C GLY A 87 9.91 -18.68 -11.29
N PRO A 88 9.85 -19.96 -10.88
CA PRO A 88 9.30 -20.29 -9.56
C PRO A 88 10.31 -19.93 -8.47
N GLY A 89 9.92 -19.02 -7.57
CA GLY A 89 10.67 -18.70 -6.34
C GLY A 89 11.78 -17.66 -6.48
N CYS A 90 12.01 -17.09 -7.66
CA CYS A 90 12.95 -15.99 -7.83
C CYS A 90 12.44 -14.72 -7.14
N SER A 91 13.33 -14.02 -6.43
CA SER A 91 13.00 -12.79 -5.71
C SER A 91 12.99 -11.58 -6.63
N ALA A 92 11.97 -10.72 -6.52
CA ALA A 92 11.90 -9.45 -7.24
C ALA A 92 13.07 -8.50 -6.92
N LEU A 93 13.81 -8.75 -5.83
CA LEU A 93 15.05 -8.03 -5.52
C LEU A 93 16.10 -8.18 -6.62
N SER A 94 16.14 -9.30 -7.35
CA SER A 94 17.09 -9.46 -8.45
C SER A 94 16.81 -8.48 -9.60
N GLY A 95 15.53 -8.31 -9.97
CA GLY A 95 15.14 -7.32 -10.98
C GLY A 95 15.46 -5.90 -10.54
N LEU A 96 15.24 -5.60 -9.25
CA LEU A 96 15.62 -4.32 -8.69
C LEU A 96 17.12 -4.06 -8.81
N LEU A 97 17.99 -4.98 -8.38
CA LEU A 97 19.44 -4.77 -8.31
C LEU A 97 20.19 -4.92 -9.63
N PHE A 98 19.69 -5.76 -10.55
CA PHE A 98 20.43 -6.14 -11.76
C PHE A 98 19.79 -5.65 -13.05
N GLU A 99 18.52 -5.23 -13.04
CA GLU A 99 17.79 -4.83 -14.25
C GLU A 99 17.35 -3.37 -14.23
N ILE A 100 16.84 -2.88 -13.09
CA ILE A 100 16.25 -1.53 -12.96
C ILE A 100 17.23 -0.55 -12.34
N VAL A 101 17.78 -0.88 -11.18
CA VAL A 101 18.81 -0.06 -10.53
C VAL A 101 20.11 -0.39 -11.21
N VAL A 102 20.47 0.43 -12.20
CA VAL A 102 21.85 0.45 -12.69
C VAL A 102 22.70 0.91 -11.50
N ILE A 103 23.42 -0.02 -10.90
CA ILE A 103 24.60 0.27 -10.08
C ILE A 103 25.63 0.95 -11.01
N ALA A 104 25.40 2.22 -11.31
CA ALA A 104 26.39 3.10 -11.88
C ALA A 104 27.37 3.46 -10.76
N GLY A 105 28.34 2.59 -10.56
CA GLY A 105 29.62 2.86 -9.91
C GLY A 105 30.71 2.76 -10.97
#